data_AF-A0A9N9GWX4-F1
#
_entry.id   AF-A0A9N9GWX4-F1
#
_cell.length_a   1.000
_cell.length_b   1.000
_cell.length_c   1.000
_cell.angle_alpha   90.00
_cell.angle_beta   90.00
_cell.angle_gamma   90.00
#
_symmetry.space_group_name_H-M   'P 1'
#
loop_
_entity.id
_entity.type
_entity.pdbx_description
1 polymer ?
#
loop_
_entity_poly.entity_id
_entity_poly.type
_entity_poly.pdbx_seq_one_letter_code
_entity_poly.pdbx_strand_id
1 'polypeptide(L)'
;MKTGHRHYTVKALIDTSSSANKIRRSIANRLGRKYGNHYKNKKVKNSLGTIDCLDLSFQYKGKDRLLTSSDETFNDFEVIKKPCEASHGRVDLVLGLLWL
;
A
#
# COMPACT_ATOMS: atom_id res chain seq x y z
N MET A 1 13.35 5.63 14.02
CA MET A 1 12.50 4.42 13.88
C MET A 1 12.33 3.80 15.25
N LYS A 2 11.11 3.49 15.68
CA LYS A 2 10.85 2.95 17.03
C LYS A 2 11.21 1.47 17.08
N THR A 3 11.93 1.07 18.11
CA THR A 3 12.29 -0.32 18.41
C THR A 3 11.03 -1.15 18.66
N GLY A 4 10.81 -2.22 17.88
CA GLY A 4 9.70 -3.17 18.05
C GLY A 4 8.72 -3.28 16.88
N HIS A 5 8.82 -2.42 15.86
CA HIS A 5 7.97 -2.54 14.67
C HIS A 5 8.51 -3.63 13.71
N ARG A 6 7.62 -4.44 13.13
CA ARG A 6 7.99 -5.43 12.10
C ARG A 6 8.03 -4.76 10.73
N HIS A 7 9.19 -4.80 10.09
CA HIS A 7 9.40 -4.27 8.75
C HIS A 7 9.25 -5.39 7.73
N TYR A 8 8.58 -5.10 6.61
CA TYR A 8 8.43 -6.04 5.50
C TYR A 8 8.83 -5.37 4.21
N THR A 9 9.92 -5.85 3.60
CA THR A 9 10.29 -5.46 2.24
C THR A 9 9.39 -6.17 1.26
N VAL A 10 8.76 -5.41 0.36
CA VAL A 10 7.85 -5.92 -0.66
C VAL A 10 8.19 -5.33 -2.02
N LYS A 11 7.80 -6.02 -3.09
CA LYS A 11 7.84 -5.45 -4.44
C LYS A 11 6.59 -4.60 -4.65
N ALA A 12 6.79 -3.38 -5.14
CA ALA A 12 5.73 -2.44 -5.46
C ALA A 12 5.62 -2.18 -6.97
N LEU A 13 4.40 -2.02 -7.47
CA LEU A 13 4.10 -1.52 -8.81
C LEU A 13 3.65 -0.06 -8.70
N ILE A 14 4.19 0.81 -9.54
CA ILE A 14 3.66 2.15 -9.74
C ILE A 14 2.63 2.06 -10.86
N ASP A 15 1.38 2.37 -10.55
CA ASP A 15 0.24 2.27 -11.47
C ASP A 15 -0.38 3.65 -11.68
N THR A 16 -0.03 4.28 -12.80
CA THR A 16 -0.54 5.61 -13.17
C THR A 16 -1.99 5.60 -13.63
N SER A 17 -2.56 4.42 -13.89
CA SER A 17 -3.98 4.26 -14.23
C SER A 17 -4.88 4.18 -12.99
N SER A 18 -4.29 4.06 -11.80
CA SER A 18 -5.03 3.90 -10.54
C SER A 18 -4.94 5.13 -9.65
N SER A 19 -6.08 5.50 -9.07
CA SER A 19 -6.19 6.59 -8.09
C SER A 19 -6.08 6.16 -6.64
N ALA A 20 -5.89 4.86 -6.40
CA ALA A 20 -5.86 4.32 -5.06
C ALA A 20 -4.65 3.42 -4.92
N ASN A 21 -3.95 3.58 -3.80
CA ASN A 21 -2.95 2.62 -3.39
C ASN A 21 -3.64 1.32 -2.97
N LYS A 22 -3.01 0.19 -3.26
CA LYS A 22 -3.55 -1.14 -2.95
C LYS A 22 -2.50 -1.99 -2.26
N ILE A 23 -2.93 -2.76 -1.28
CA ILE A 23 -2.08 -3.71 -0.58
C ILE A 23 -2.70 -5.10 -0.63
N ARG A 24 -1.87 -6.11 -0.85
CA ARG A 24 -2.32 -7.49 -0.83
C ARG A 24 -2.71 -7.92 0.59
N ARG A 25 -3.84 -8.63 0.72
CA ARG A 25 -4.33 -9.20 1.99
C ARG A 25 -3.25 -9.92 2.80
N SER A 26 -2.36 -10.68 2.14
CA SER A 26 -1.30 -11.43 2.83
C SER A 26 -0.30 -10.50 3.54
N ILE A 27 0.04 -9.35 2.97
CA ILE A 27 0.92 -8.37 3.62
C ILE A 27 0.18 -7.67 4.75
N ALA A 28 -1.06 -7.24 4.48
CA ALA A 28 -1.92 -6.64 5.50
C ALA A 28 -2.08 -7.53 6.75
N ASN A 29 -2.28 -8.85 6.55
CA ASN A 29 -2.34 -9.83 7.63
C ASN A 29 -1.01 -9.95 8.39
N ARG A 30 0.12 -9.95 7.69
CA ARG A 30 1.46 -10.01 8.32
C ARG A 30 1.75 -8.78 9.18
N LEU A 31 1.25 -7.62 8.76
CA LEU A 31 1.31 -6.38 9.52
C LEU A 31 0.39 -6.40 10.77
N GLY A 32 -0.51 -7.38 10.90
CA GLY A 32 -1.43 -7.49 12.03
C GLY A 32 -2.46 -6.35 12.09
N ARG A 33 -2.68 -5.63 10.99
CA ARG A 33 -3.62 -4.50 10.93
C ARG A 33 -5.04 -5.02 10.71
N LYS A 34 -6.00 -4.49 11.48
CA LYS A 34 -7.43 -4.64 11.20
C LYS A 34 -7.81 -3.72 10.04
N TYR A 35 -8.79 -4.14 9.25
CA TYR A 35 -9.25 -3.34 8.12
C TYR A 35 -10.33 -2.37 8.59
N GLY A 36 -10.26 -1.13 8.12
CA GLY A 36 -11.31 -0.14 8.26
C GLY A 36 -12.43 -0.34 7.24
N ASN A 37 -13.34 0.63 7.18
CA ASN A 37 -14.38 0.66 6.17
C ASN A 37 -13.78 0.91 4.77
N HIS A 38 -14.49 0.52 3.73
CA HIS A 38 -14.10 0.89 2.36
C HIS A 38 -14.13 2.40 2.16
N TYR A 39 -13.33 2.92 1.22
CA TYR A 39 -13.48 4.31 0.79
C TYR A 39 -14.90 4.55 0.29
N LYS A 40 -15.54 5.61 0.83
CA LYS A 40 -16.95 5.92 0.60
C LYS A 40 -17.30 6.14 -0.88
N ASN A 41 -16.32 6.43 -1.74
CA ASN A 41 -16.56 6.99 -3.07
C ASN A 41 -16.10 6.13 -4.26
N LYS A 42 -15.44 4.97 -4.05
CA LYS A 42 -15.03 4.09 -5.16
C LYS A 42 -15.15 2.62 -4.75
N LYS A 43 -16.06 1.88 -5.40
CA LYS A 43 -16.09 0.41 -5.30
C LYS A 43 -14.89 -0.16 -6.03
N VAL A 44 -13.77 -0.35 -5.34
CA VAL A 44 -12.66 -1.14 -5.89
C VAL A 44 -13.04 -2.62 -5.84
N LYS A 45 -13.00 -3.28 -7.00
CA LYS A 45 -13.30 -4.71 -7.12
C LYS A 45 -12.36 -5.50 -6.19
N ASN A 46 -12.91 -6.47 -5.48
CA ASN A 46 -12.19 -7.37 -4.55
C ASN A 46 -11.55 -6.69 -3.33
N SER A 47 -11.97 -5.47 -3.00
CA SER A 47 -11.63 -4.77 -1.77
C SER A 47 -12.16 -5.48 -0.53
N LEU A 48 -11.39 -5.43 0.56
CA LEU A 48 -11.69 -5.96 1.89
C LEU A 48 -11.83 -4.86 2.95
N GLY A 49 -11.53 -3.61 2.59
CA GLY A 49 -11.46 -2.46 3.51
C GLY A 49 -10.18 -1.66 3.29
N THR A 50 -9.96 -0.64 4.12
CA THR A 50 -8.75 0.20 4.06
C THR A 50 -7.81 -0.06 5.23
N ILE A 51 -6.53 0.28 5.04
CA ILE A 51 -5.58 0.48 6.12
C ILE A 51 -5.04 1.89 5.96
N ASP A 52 -5.28 2.70 6.97
CA ASP A 52 -4.88 4.10 6.95
C ASP A 52 -3.50 4.25 7.60
N CYS A 53 -2.75 5.28 7.18
CA CYS A 53 -1.48 5.69 7.79
C CYS A 53 -0.40 4.58 7.86
N LEU A 54 -0.12 3.88 6.74
CA LEU A 54 1.03 2.98 6.65
C LEU A 54 2.34 3.71 6.37
N ASP A 55 3.28 3.65 7.32
CA ASP A 55 4.65 4.14 7.09
C ASP A 55 5.33 3.35 5.96
N LEU A 56 5.74 4.06 4.91
CA LEU A 56 6.53 3.51 3.82
C LEU A 56 7.95 4.02 3.89
N SER A 57 8.91 3.16 3.58
CA SER A 57 10.30 3.56 3.35
C SER A 57 10.83 2.92 2.08
N PHE A 58 11.63 3.66 1.31
CA PHE A 58 12.37 3.10 0.19
C PHE A 58 13.87 3.16 0.48
N GLN A 59 14.59 2.16 -0.01
CA GLN A 59 16.04 2.15 0.07
C GLN A 59 16.61 2.99 -1.08
N TYR A 60 17.38 4.02 -0.76
CA TYR A 60 18.05 4.87 -1.74
C TYR A 60 19.51 5.05 -1.35
N LYS A 61 20.42 4.69 -2.26
CA LYS A 61 21.87 4.70 -2.03
C LYS A 61 22.26 3.95 -0.73
N GLY A 62 21.65 2.79 -0.51
CA GLY A 62 21.93 1.93 0.65
C GLY A 62 21.38 2.44 1.99
N LYS A 63 20.60 3.52 2.00
CA LYS A 63 19.97 4.06 3.20
C LYS A 63 18.45 4.02 3.07
N ASP A 64 17.79 3.57 4.13
CA ASP A 64 16.34 3.64 4.21
C ASP A 64 15.91 5.09 4.36
N ARG A 65 14.99 5.52 3.50
CA ARG A 65 14.38 6.84 3.53
C ARG A 65 12.89 6.67 3.73
N LEU A 66 12.39 7.22 4.83
CA LEU A 66 10.96 7.26 5.12
C LEU A 66 10.28 8.18 4.09
N LEU A 67 9.18 7.70 3.52
CA LEU A 67 8.31 8.48 2.66
C LEU A 67 7.38 9.30 3.56
N THR A 68 7.81 10.51 3.92
CA THR A 68 7.01 11.45 4.70
C THR A 68 6.33 12.43 3.77
N SER A 69 4.99 12.51 3.85
CA SER A 69 4.22 13.61 3.26
C SER A 69 3.71 14.53 4.37
N SER A 70 3.58 15.83 4.07
CA SER A 70 2.96 16.82 4.97
C SER A 70 1.45 16.65 5.10
N ASP A 71 0.82 15.94 4.16
CA ASP A 71 -0.62 15.68 4.14
C ASP A 71 -0.90 14.21 4.45
N GLU A 72 -1.77 14.00 5.44
CA GLU A 72 -2.05 12.74 6.15
C GLU A 72 -2.61 11.59 5.28
N THR A 73 -2.77 11.77 3.96
CA THR A 73 -3.53 10.86 3.07
C THR A 73 -2.69 10.03 2.09
N PHE A 74 -1.37 10.24 1.98
CA PHE A 74 -0.55 9.50 1.00
C PHE A 74 -0.40 7.99 1.28
N ASN A 75 -0.73 7.56 2.50
CA ASN A 75 -0.36 6.26 3.04
C ASN A 75 -1.56 5.37 3.36
N ASP A 76 -2.73 5.70 2.81
CA ASP A 76 -3.91 4.86 2.96
C ASP A 76 -3.96 3.85 1.83
N PHE A 77 -4.26 2.59 2.16
CA PHE A 77 -4.23 1.47 1.24
C PHE A 77 -5.53 0.71 1.23
N GLU A 78 -6.01 0.42 0.04
CA GLU A 78 -7.12 -0.52 -0.11
C GLU A 78 -6.60 -1.96 -0.07
N VAL A 79 -7.13 -2.75 0.86
CA VAL A 79 -6.76 -4.15 1.00
C VAL A 79 -7.50 -4.98 -0.02
N ILE A 80 -6.79 -5.68 -0.88
CA ILE A 80 -7.39 -6.51 -1.94
C ILE A 80 -7.02 -7.98 -1.80
N LYS A 81 -8.00 -8.88 -2.07
CA LYS A 81 -7.79 -10.34 -2.02
C LYS A 81 -6.72 -10.81 -3.01
N LYS A 82 -6.78 -10.28 -4.22
CA LYS A 82 -5.84 -10.55 -5.32
C LYS A 82 -5.51 -9.20 -5.99
N PRO A 83 -4.26 -8.73 -5.89
CA PRO A 83 -3.77 -7.62 -6.68
C PRO A 83 -3.98 -7.87 -8.16
N CYS A 84 -4.21 -6.80 -8.93
CA CYS A 84 -4.24 -6.87 -10.38
C CYS A 84 -3.06 -7.74 -10.83
N GLU A 85 -3.33 -8.77 -11.63
CA GLU A 85 -2.26 -9.55 -12.24
C GLU A 85 -1.57 -8.61 -13.22
N ALA A 86 -0.53 -7.94 -12.76
CA ALA A 86 0.36 -7.23 -13.65
C ALA A 86 1.03 -8.28 -14.54
N SER A 87 1.30 -7.90 -15.79
CA SER A 87 2.04 -8.70 -16.77
C SER A 87 3.40 -9.21 -16.26
N HIS A 88 3.85 -8.73 -15.09
CA HIS A 88 5.13 -9.04 -14.44
C HIS A 88 5.01 -9.82 -13.12
N GLY A 89 3.87 -10.47 -12.85
CA GLY A 89 3.69 -11.39 -11.72
C GLY A 89 2.90 -10.80 -10.54
N ARG A 90 2.80 -11.58 -9.44
CA ARG A 90 2.06 -11.16 -8.22
C ARG A 90 2.81 -10.04 -7.51
N VAL A 91 2.27 -8.83 -7.61
CA VAL A 91 2.75 -7.64 -6.89
C VAL A 91 2.07 -7.58 -5.52
N ASP A 92 2.83 -7.25 -4.48
CA ASP A 92 2.31 -7.19 -3.11
C ASP A 92 1.77 -5.79 -2.73
N LEU A 93 2.29 -4.74 -3.38
CA LEU A 93 1.90 -3.34 -3.18
C LEU A 93 1.69 -2.63 -4.52
N VAL A 94 0.59 -1.89 -4.69
CA VAL A 94 0.39 -1.01 -5.84
C VAL A 94 0.30 0.41 -5.33
N LEU A 95 1.15 1.28 -5.85
CA LEU A 95 1.12 2.72 -5.60
C LEU A 95 0.36 3.37 -6.75
N GLY A 96 -0.87 3.80 -6.46
CA GLY A 96 -1.73 4.46 -7.42
C GLY A 96 -1.39 5.93 -7.48
N LEU A 97 -0.83 6.37 -8.61
CA LEU A 97 -0.53 7.77 -8.85
C LEU A 97 -1.49 8.24 -9.94
N LEU A 98 -2.68 8.71 -9.54
CA LEU A 98 -3.51 9.46 -10.48
C LEU A 98 -2.76 10.77 -10.75
N TRP A 99 -1.99 10.75 -11.84
CA TRP A 99 -1.33 11.87 -12.52
C TRP A 99 0.09 12.20 -12.02
N LEU A 100 1.06 11.65 -12.76
CA LEU A 100 2.01 12.48 -13.51
C LEU A 100 1.27 13.09 -14.72
#